data_AF-A0A151WKI7-F1
#
_entry.id   AF-A0A151WKI7-F1
#
_cell.length_a   1.000
_cell.length_b   1.000
_cell.length_c   1.000
_cell.angle_alpha   90.00
_cell.angle_beta   90.00
_cell.angle_gamma   90.00
#
_symmetry.space_group_name_H-M   'P 1'
#
loop_
_entity.id
_entity.type
_entity.pdbx_description
1 polymer ?
#
loop_
_entity_poly.entity_id
_entity_poly.type
_entity_poly.pdbx_seq_one_letter_code
_entity_poly.pdbx_strand_id
1 'polypeptide(L)'
;MESDDEDIFAISDEDMVLPARIEPVNPVEEHLLKQLADIEGRINVATSEISETKATIACVLNALEWRALHGEDANSGSDNEMYTAEGVPVIKKQRCSNTSSPEKILEVTSLWQCVLQDKWIIGVELYNRSCW
;
A
#
# COMPACT_ATOMS: atom_id res chain seq x y z
N MET A 1 43.21 85.37 16.40
CA MET A 1 41.96 85.59 15.66
C MET A 1 42.13 84.83 14.35
N GLU A 2 41.87 83.52 14.25
CA GLU A 2 40.87 82.65 14.90
C GLU A 2 39.43 83.07 14.52
N SER A 3 38.86 82.35 13.56
CA SER A 3 37.42 82.08 13.26
C SER A 3 37.38 81.43 11.87
N ASP A 4 37.10 80.12 11.82
CA ASP A 4 35.78 79.50 11.64
C ASP A 4 35.40 79.48 10.14
N ASP A 5 35.58 78.34 9.47
CA ASP A 5 34.63 77.21 9.42
C ASP A 5 33.34 77.58 8.68
N GLU A 6 33.21 77.08 7.44
CA GLU A 6 32.24 76.04 7.07
C GLU A 6 32.20 75.92 5.54
N ASP A 7 32.89 74.91 5.01
CA ASP A 7 32.68 74.44 3.63
C ASP A 7 31.28 73.81 3.53
N ILE A 8 30.28 74.66 3.28
CA ILE A 8 28.84 74.34 3.10
C ILE A 8 28.56 73.35 1.94
N PHE A 9 29.56 72.99 1.14
CA PHE A 9 29.40 72.14 -0.03
C PHE A 9 30.13 70.80 0.05
N ALA A 10 30.65 70.41 1.22
CA ALA A 10 30.95 69.02 1.50
C ALA A 10 29.62 68.25 1.70
N ILE A 11 28.92 67.99 0.60
CA ILE A 11 27.86 66.98 0.57
C ILE A 11 28.54 65.64 0.91
N SER A 12 28.40 65.26 2.18
CA SER A 12 28.75 63.95 2.70
C SER A 12 28.08 62.87 1.85
N ASP A 13 28.85 61.90 1.38
CA ASP A 13 28.37 60.68 0.71
C ASP A 13 27.61 59.74 1.68
N GLU A 14 27.39 60.15 2.94
CA GLU A 14 26.59 59.43 3.92
C GLU A 14 25.16 59.97 3.94
N ASP A 15 24.29 59.36 3.13
CA ASP A 15 22.81 59.27 3.28
C ASP A 15 22.04 59.27 1.95
N MET A 16 22.66 58.84 0.84
CA MET A 16 21.87 58.13 -0.17
C MET A 16 21.59 56.71 0.35
N VAL A 17 20.55 56.58 1.17
CA VAL A 17 19.79 55.33 1.27
C VAL A 17 19.31 55.02 -0.14
N LEU A 18 20.13 54.30 -0.89
CA LEU A 18 19.71 53.70 -2.15
C LEU A 18 18.43 52.93 -1.81
N PRO A 19 17.30 53.19 -2.49
CA PRO A 19 16.16 52.30 -2.35
C PRO A 19 16.72 50.92 -2.66
N ALA A 20 16.57 49.99 -1.70
CA ALA A 20 17.02 48.62 -1.84
C ALA A 20 16.64 48.20 -3.26
N ARG A 21 17.65 48.01 -4.13
CA ARG A 21 17.40 47.65 -5.51
C ARG A 21 16.65 46.33 -5.43
N ILE A 22 15.34 46.39 -5.64
CA ILE A 22 14.54 45.19 -5.85
C ILE A 22 15.17 44.60 -7.09
N GLU A 23 15.87 43.47 -6.94
CA GLU A 23 16.42 42.75 -8.08
C GLU A 23 15.28 42.57 -9.09
N PRO A 24 15.49 42.92 -10.37
CA PRO A 24 14.47 42.73 -11.37
C PRO A 24 14.17 41.23 -11.48
N VAL A 25 13.07 40.81 -10.86
CA VAL A 25 12.63 39.41 -10.86
C VAL A 25 12.36 39.01 -12.31
N ASN A 26 13.13 38.04 -12.80
CA ASN A 26 12.95 37.53 -14.14
C ASN A 26 11.68 36.66 -14.17
N PRO A 27 10.62 37.06 -14.90
CA PRO A 27 9.36 36.33 -14.91
C PRO A 27 9.50 34.91 -15.49
N VAL A 28 10.51 34.68 -16.35
CA VAL A 28 10.81 33.35 -16.88
C VAL A 28 11.40 32.45 -15.80
N GLU A 29 12.28 32.99 -14.95
CA GLU A 29 12.90 32.26 -13.85
C GLU A 29 11.86 31.85 -12.81
N GLU A 30 10.97 32.77 -12.42
CA GLU A 30 9.86 32.47 -11.51
C GLU A 30 8.95 31.37 -12.08
N HIS A 31 8.63 31.44 -13.38
CA HIS A 31 7.82 30.43 -14.05
C HIS A 31 8.50 29.04 -14.02
N LEU A 32 9.80 28.98 -14.29
CA LEU A 32 10.57 27.73 -14.26
C LEU A 32 10.67 27.15 -12.85
N LEU A 33 10.91 27.98 -11.83
CA LEU A 33 10.91 27.54 -10.43
C LEU A 33 9.54 27.00 -10.02
N LYS A 34 8.45 27.64 -10.46
CA LYS A 34 7.09 27.15 -10.21
C LYS A 34 6.83 25.80 -10.89
N GLN A 35 7.28 25.62 -12.13
CA GLN A 35 7.17 24.34 -12.82
C GLN A 35 8.00 23.25 -12.14
N LEU A 36 9.20 23.59 -11.67
CA LEU A 36 10.06 22.66 -10.94
C LEU A 36 9.40 22.20 -9.65
N ALA A 37 8.85 23.14 -8.85
CA ALA A 37 8.13 22.83 -7.63
C ALA A 37 6.89 21.96 -7.86
N ASP A 38 6.14 22.22 -8.94
CA ASP A 38 4.99 21.39 -9.33
C ASP A 38 5.41 19.95 -9.68
N ILE A 39 6.45 19.80 -10.51
CA ILE A 39 6.97 18.49 -10.90
C ILE A 39 7.51 17.74 -9.68
N GLU A 40 8.26 18.40 -8.81
CA GLU A 40 8.78 17.81 -7.58
C GLU A 40 7.65 17.36 -6.65
N GLY A 41 6.60 18.17 -6.50
CA GLY A 41 5.39 17.80 -5.77
C GLY A 41 4.73 16.53 -6.33
N ARG A 42 4.58 16.45 -7.66
CA ARG A 42 4.00 15.27 -8.34
C ARG A 42 4.88 14.02 -8.16
N ILE A 43 6.19 14.16 -8.22
CA ILE A 43 7.14 13.06 -7.98
C ILE A 43 7.00 12.55 -6.54
N ASN A 44 6.91 13.45 -5.57
CA ASN A 44 6.77 13.08 -4.16
C ASN A 44 5.45 12.33 -3.89
N VAL A 45 4.33 12.81 -4.45
CA VAL A 45 3.03 12.13 -4.36
C VAL A 45 3.10 10.74 -4.97
N ALA A 46 3.58 10.63 -6.22
CA ALA A 46 3.70 9.33 -6.89
C ALA A 46 4.62 8.36 -6.13
N THR A 47 5.71 8.87 -5.53
CA THR A 47 6.62 8.06 -4.72
C THR A 47 5.93 7.53 -3.47
N SER A 48 5.12 8.36 -2.81
CA SER A 48 4.31 7.95 -1.66
C SER A 48 3.30 6.86 -2.04
N GLU A 49 2.55 7.05 -3.13
CA GLU A 49 1.57 6.07 -3.61
C GLU A 49 2.23 4.73 -3.97
N ILE A 50 3.41 4.75 -4.60
CA ILE A 50 4.20 3.54 -4.88
C ILE A 50 4.59 2.84 -3.59
N SER A 51 5.01 3.59 -2.56
CA SER A 51 5.39 3.00 -1.26
C SER A 51 4.20 2.34 -0.56
N GLU A 52 3.02 2.96 -0.59
CA GLU A 52 1.79 2.41 -0.04
C GLU A 52 1.36 1.15 -0.79
N THR A 53 1.39 1.18 -2.13
CA THR A 53 1.07 0.02 -2.97
C THR A 53 2.02 -1.14 -2.70
N LYS A 54 3.32 -0.87 -2.50
CA LYS A 54 4.28 -1.92 -2.11
C LYS A 54 3.96 -2.52 -0.74
N ALA A 55 3.57 -1.68 0.24
CA ALA A 55 3.21 -2.14 1.56
C ALA A 55 1.95 -3.02 1.55
N THR A 56 0.93 -2.65 0.78
CA THR A 56 -0.30 -3.44 0.63
C THR A 56 -0.02 -4.77 -0.06
N ILE A 57 0.78 -4.78 -1.13
CA ILE A 57 1.22 -6.02 -1.80
C ILE A 57 1.95 -6.94 -0.81
N ALA A 58 2.91 -6.41 -0.05
CA ALA A 58 3.64 -7.20 0.94
C ALA A 58 2.72 -7.80 2.01
N CYS A 59 1.73 -7.04 2.48
CA CYS A 59 0.74 -7.52 3.44
C CYS A 59 -0.12 -8.66 2.85
N VAL A 60 -0.61 -8.49 1.62
CA VAL A 60 -1.41 -9.52 0.94
C VAL A 60 -0.58 -10.78 0.70
N LEU A 61 0.66 -10.66 0.22
CA LEU A 61 1.54 -11.80 0.00
C LEU A 61 1.80 -12.57 1.30
N ASN A 62 2.08 -11.86 2.39
CA ASN A 62 2.27 -12.49 3.70
C ASN A 62 1.00 -13.23 4.15
N ALA A 63 -0.18 -12.61 4.01
CA ALA A 63 -1.45 -13.27 4.34
C ALA A 63 -1.71 -14.52 3.50
N LEU A 64 -1.38 -14.49 2.21
CA LEU A 64 -1.49 -15.64 1.31
C LEU A 64 -0.48 -16.75 1.65
N GLU A 65 0.76 -16.39 1.98
CA GLU A 65 1.80 -17.32 2.43
C GLU A 65 1.36 -18.03 3.73
N TRP A 66 0.86 -17.28 4.71
CA TRP A 66 0.29 -17.85 5.94
C TRP A 66 -0.83 -18.85 5.65
N ARG A 67 -1.79 -18.50 4.78
CA ARG A 67 -2.88 -19.42 4.39
C ARG A 67 -2.38 -20.64 3.64
N ALA A 68 -1.36 -20.50 2.79
CA ALA A 68 -0.78 -21.61 2.05
C ALA A 68 -0.06 -22.61 2.99
N LEU A 69 0.66 -22.11 4.00
CA LEU A 69 1.39 -22.94 4.96
C LEU A 69 0.48 -23.59 6.01
N HIS A 70 -0.55 -22.87 6.47
CA HIS A 70 -1.35 -23.28 7.62
C HIS A 70 -2.78 -23.72 7.26
N GLY A 71 -3.19 -23.56 6.00
CA GLY A 71 -4.56 -23.76 5.57
C GLY A 71 -5.46 -22.58 5.97
N GLU A 72 -6.67 -22.57 5.42
CA GLU A 72 -7.74 -21.70 5.89
C GLU A 72 -8.25 -22.26 7.22
N ASP A 73 -8.41 -21.43 8.26
CA ASP A 73 -8.92 -21.88 9.57
C ASP A 73 -10.26 -22.60 9.38
N ALA A 74 -10.21 -23.94 9.35
CA ALA A 74 -11.36 -24.81 9.13
C ALA A 74 -12.40 -24.75 10.27
N ASN A 75 -12.21 -23.86 11.25
CA ASN A 75 -13.08 -23.70 12.40
C ASN A 75 -14.18 -22.65 12.21
N SER A 76 -14.24 -21.94 11.07
CA SER A 76 -15.26 -20.90 10.84
C SER A 76 -16.53 -21.39 10.11
N GLY A 77 -16.76 -22.71 10.03
CA GLY A 77 -17.93 -23.26 9.32
C GLY A 77 -18.37 -24.65 9.77
N SER A 78 -18.10 -25.05 11.01
CA SER A 78 -18.65 -26.30 11.54
C SER A 78 -20.07 -26.04 12.07
N ASP A 79 -21.03 -26.03 11.15
CA ASP A 79 -22.47 -25.93 11.38
C ASP A 79 -23.01 -27.22 12.03
N ASN A 80 -22.54 -27.52 13.24
CA ASN A 80 -22.80 -28.79 13.93
C ASN A 80 -23.37 -28.60 15.34
N GLU A 81 -24.09 -27.50 15.55
CA GLU A 81 -24.87 -27.25 16.76
C GLU A 81 -26.16 -28.10 16.73
N MET A 82 -26.02 -29.39 17.06
CA MET A 82 -27.16 -30.31 17.19
C MET A 82 -27.76 -30.18 18.59
N TYR A 83 -29.07 -29.96 18.69
CA TYR A 83 -29.81 -29.90 19.96
C TYR A 83 -30.66 -31.16 20.16
N THR A 84 -30.88 -31.58 21.41
CA THR A 84 -31.88 -32.62 21.72
C THR A 84 -33.29 -32.10 21.47
N ALA A 85 -34.30 -32.98 21.49
CA ALA A 85 -35.71 -32.58 21.32
C ALA A 85 -36.18 -31.60 22.41
N GLU A 86 -35.45 -31.52 23.53
CA GLU A 86 -35.65 -30.62 24.67
C GLU A 86 -34.81 -29.33 24.56
N GLY A 87 -34.07 -29.14 23.47
CA GLY A 87 -33.30 -27.92 23.21
C GLY A 87 -31.94 -27.84 23.91
N VAL A 88 -31.35 -28.97 24.32
CA VAL A 88 -30.02 -28.98 24.98
C VAL A 88 -28.92 -29.28 23.96
N PRO A 89 -27.82 -28.52 23.92
CA PRO A 89 -26.73 -28.74 22.96
C PRO A 89 -26.04 -30.09 23.18
N VAL A 90 -25.94 -30.89 22.12
CA VAL A 90 -25.29 -32.20 22.11
C VAL A 90 -23.86 -32.05 21.59
N ILE A 91 -22.90 -31.99 22.50
CA ILE A 91 -21.48 -32.03 22.14
C ILE A 91 -21.14 -33.46 21.69
N LYS A 92 -21.03 -33.69 20.37
CA LYS A 92 -20.46 -34.94 19.87
C LYS A 92 -18.98 -34.98 20.22
N LYS A 93 -18.60 -35.85 21.15
CA LYS A 93 -17.19 -36.28 21.29
C LYS A 93 -16.78 -36.91 19.97
N GLN A 94 -15.96 -36.20 19.20
CA GLN A 94 -15.39 -36.70 17.96
C GLN A 94 -14.55 -37.93 18.29
N ARG A 95 -15.14 -39.12 18.12
CA ARG A 95 -14.33 -40.32 17.99
C ARG A 95 -13.62 -40.17 16.66
N CYS A 96 -12.29 -40.10 16.69
CA CYS A 96 -11.45 -40.40 15.54
C CYS A 96 -11.72 -41.86 15.14
N SER A 97 -12.82 -42.12 14.46
CA SER A 97 -13.03 -43.38 13.77
C SER A 97 -12.31 -43.26 12.44
N ASN A 98 -11.11 -43.85 12.38
CA ASN A 98 -10.52 -44.32 11.14
C ASN A 98 -11.52 -45.29 10.50
N THR A 99 -12.47 -44.76 9.74
CA THR A 99 -13.40 -45.54 8.93
C THR A 99 -13.15 -45.12 7.50
N SER A 100 -12.48 -46.02 6.78
CA SER A 100 -12.35 -46.11 5.32
C SER A 100 -12.77 -44.83 4.59
N SER A 101 -11.77 -44.04 4.18
CA SER A 101 -11.99 -42.94 3.23
C SER A 101 -12.83 -43.48 2.06
N PRO A 102 -13.95 -42.83 1.69
CA PRO A 102 -14.57 -43.13 0.40
C PRO A 102 -13.47 -42.96 -0.65
N GLU A 103 -13.29 -43.97 -1.49
CA GLU A 103 -12.31 -43.98 -2.57
C GLU A 103 -12.41 -42.64 -3.30
N LYS A 104 -11.38 -41.80 -3.19
CA LYS A 104 -11.39 -40.47 -3.80
C LYS A 104 -11.26 -40.68 -5.31
N ILE A 105 -12.41 -40.70 -6.00
CA ILE A 105 -12.51 -40.89 -7.44
C ILE A 105 -11.76 -39.78 -8.19
N LEU A 106 -11.71 -38.56 -7.64
CA LEU A 106 -10.97 -37.44 -8.20
C LEU A 106 -9.93 -36.95 -7.20
N GLU A 107 -8.69 -36.83 -7.66
CA GLU A 107 -7.55 -36.30 -6.90
C GLU A 107 -7.09 -35.00 -7.52
N VAL A 108 -6.93 -33.96 -6.70
CA VAL A 108 -6.36 -32.68 -7.16
C VAL A 108 -4.89 -32.88 -7.45
N THR A 109 -4.49 -32.67 -8.70
CA THR A 109 -3.09 -32.83 -9.15
C THR A 109 -2.36 -31.51 -9.14
N SER A 110 -3.05 -30.44 -9.57
CA SER A 110 -2.49 -29.10 -9.57
C SER A 110 -3.57 -28.06 -9.32
N LEU A 111 -3.16 -26.95 -8.72
CA LEU A 111 -3.95 -25.75 -8.52
C LEU A 111 -3.12 -24.59 -9.05
N TRP A 112 -3.72 -23.78 -9.92
CA TRP A 112 -3.09 -22.56 -10.40
C TRP A 112 -4.07 -21.40 -10.36
N GLN A 113 -3.50 -20.20 -10.23
CA GLN A 113 -4.26 -18.96 -10.18
C GLN A 113 -3.61 -17.94 -11.11
N CYS A 114 -4.43 -17.18 -11.82
CA CYS A 114 -3.96 -16.04 -12.61
C CYS A 114 -4.96 -14.88 -12.56
N VAL A 115 -4.44 -13.66 -12.77
CA VAL A 115 -5.25 -12.46 -12.91
C VAL A 115 -5.24 -12.04 -14.36
N LEU A 116 -6.41 -11.95 -14.97
CA LEU A 116 -6.59 -11.52 -16.36
C LEU A 116 -7.70 -10.48 -16.43
N GLN A 117 -7.38 -9.29 -16.95
CA GLN A 117 -8.34 -8.16 -17.05
C GLN A 117 -9.06 -7.87 -15.73
N ASP A 118 -8.31 -7.71 -14.63
CA ASP A 118 -8.82 -7.47 -13.28
C ASP A 118 -9.78 -8.54 -12.74
N LYS A 119 -9.78 -9.73 -13.34
CA LYS A 119 -10.55 -10.89 -12.88
C LYS A 119 -9.61 -11.99 -12.40
N TRP A 120 -9.98 -12.61 -11.29
CA TRP A 120 -9.31 -13.79 -10.75
C TRP A 120 -9.80 -15.04 -11.46
N ILE A 121 -8.87 -15.86 -11.94
CA ILE A 121 -9.12 -17.17 -12.53
C ILE A 121 -8.40 -18.20 -11.67
N ILE A 122 -9.14 -19.20 -11.22
CA ILE A 122 -8.62 -20.34 -10.47
C ILE A 122 -8.82 -21.58 -11.34
N GLY A 123 -7.74 -22.26 -11.67
CA GLY A 123 -7.75 -23.53 -12.37
C GLY A 123 -7.41 -24.68 -11.42
N VAL A 124 -8.26 -25.71 -11.42
CA VAL A 124 -8.04 -26.94 -10.65
C VAL A 124 -7.89 -28.08 -11.65
N GLU A 125 -6.75 -28.77 -11.60
CA GLU A 125 -6.52 -29.98 -12.39
C GLU A 125 -6.85 -31.21 -11.54
N LEU A 126 -7.74 -32.05 -12.07
CA LEU A 126 -8.24 -33.24 -11.39
C LEU A 126 -7.79 -34.50 -12.14
N TYR A 127 -7.24 -35.46 -11.42
CA TYR A 127 -6.92 -36.78 -11.90
C TYR A 127 -7.99 -37.78 -11.47
N ASN A 128 -8.55 -38.51 -12.44
CA ASN A 128 -9.55 -39.52 -12.17
C ASN A 128 -8.89 -40.87 -11.84
N ARG A 129 -9.16 -41.39 -10.64
CA ARG A 129 -8.69 -42.70 -10.15
C ARG A 129 -9.68 -43.84 -10.39
N SER A 130 -10.86 -43.62 -10.98
CA SER A 130 -11.89 -44.66 -11.18
C SER A 130 -11.56 -45.74 -12.22
N CYS A 131 -10.40 -45.68 -12.87
CA CYS A 131 -10.03 -46.58 -13.98
C CYS A 131 -8.92 -47.57 -13.62
N TRP A 132 -8.66 -47.80 -12.32
CA TRP A 132 -7.73 -48.80 -11.81
C TRP A 132 -8.46 -49.81 -10.92
#